data_AF-A0A938DLM9-F1
#
_entry.id   AF-A0A938DLM9-F1
#
_cell.length_a   1.000
_cell.length_b   1.000
_cell.length_c   1.000
_cell.angle_alpha   90.00
_cell.angle_beta   90.00
_cell.angle_gamma   90.00
#
_symmetry.space_group_name_H-M   'P 1'
#
loop_
_entity.id
_entity.type
_entity.pdbx_description
1 polymer ?
#
loop_
_entity_poly.entity_id
_entity_poly.type
_entity_poly.pdbx_seq_one_letter_code
_entity_poly.pdbx_strand_id
1 'polypeptide(L)' 'AAETDSPSARVCHLTRVRLGRYARGALSNRIALRVTEHLIDCDGCRHVYADLTEVLGVDPNPEVLPDLGPEA' A
#
# COMPACT_ATOMS: atom_id res chain seq x y z
N ALA A 1 0.15 23.69 18.72
CA ALA A 1 -0.35 22.36 18.28
C ALA A 1 -1.42 22.57 17.23
N ALA A 2 -1.05 22.61 15.94
CA ALA A 2 -1.99 22.62 14.81
C ALA A 2 -1.25 22.50 13.47
N GLU A 3 -0.45 21.45 13.23
CA GLU A 3 0.22 21.27 11.93
C GLU A 3 0.29 19.79 11.54
N THR A 4 -0.85 19.16 11.29
CA THR A 4 -0.88 17.80 10.70
C THR A 4 -2.04 17.55 9.74
N ASP A 5 -2.79 18.58 9.34
CA ASP A 5 -3.82 18.44 8.30
C ASP A 5 -3.28 18.87 6.92
N SER A 6 -2.12 18.33 6.55
CA SER A 6 -1.70 18.40 5.15
C SER A 6 -2.41 17.28 4.37
N PRO A 7 -2.84 17.52 3.12
CA PRO A 7 -3.49 16.49 2.31
C PRO A 7 -2.63 15.21 2.21
N SER A 8 -1.31 15.36 2.20
CA SER A 8 -0.35 14.25 2.24
C SER A 8 -0.47 13.38 3.50
N ALA A 9 -0.72 13.96 4.68
CA ALA A 9 -0.86 13.21 5.93
C ALA A 9 -2.12 12.32 5.91
N ARG A 10 -3.23 12.84 5.37
CA ARG A 10 -4.47 12.07 5.19
C ARG A 10 -4.29 10.93 4.19
N VAL A 11 -3.60 11.16 3.07
CA VAL A 11 -3.31 10.11 2.09
C VAL A 11 -2.41 9.04 2.69
N CYS A 12 -1.33 9.42 3.39
CA CYS A 12 -0.46 8.47 4.11
C CYS A 12 -1.26 7.62 5.11
N HIS A 13 -2.14 8.23 5.90
CA HIS A 13 -2.99 7.50 6.84
C HIS A 13 -3.87 6.46 6.12
N LEU A 14 -4.56 6.87 5.04
CA LEU A 14 -5.41 5.98 4.26
C LEU A 14 -4.63 4.85 3.55
N THR A 15 -3.40 5.11 3.14
CA THR A 15 -2.53 4.08 2.57
C THR A 15 -2.12 3.08 3.64
N ARG A 16 -1.63 3.55 4.81
CA ARG A 16 -1.18 2.69 5.91
C ARG A 16 -2.25 1.71 6.39
N VAL A 17 -3.50 2.17 6.54
CA VAL A 17 -4.61 1.28 6.92
C VAL A 17 -4.95 0.22 5.86
N ARG A 18 -4.51 0.39 4.62
CA ARG A 18 -4.74 -0.55 3.51
C ARG A 18 -3.57 -1.50 3.26
N LEU A 19 -2.37 -1.22 3.79
CA LEU A 19 -1.15 -1.98 3.48
C LEU A 19 -1.29 -3.48 3.78
N GLY A 20 -1.89 -3.86 4.90
CA GLY A 20 -2.07 -5.28 5.24
C GLY A 20 -3.04 -6.04 4.31
N ARG A 21 -3.95 -5.35 3.63
CA ARG A 21 -4.80 -5.97 2.59
C ARG A 21 -4.10 -5.92 1.24
N TYR A 22 -3.37 -4.84 0.95
CA TYR A 22 -2.55 -4.69 -0.24
C TYR A 22 -1.50 -5.80 -0.34
N ALA A 23 -0.75 -6.05 0.74
CA ALA A 23 0.27 -7.10 0.84
C ALA A 23 -0.27 -8.53 0.59
N ARG A 24 -1.58 -8.75 0.76
CA ARG A 24 -2.25 -10.03 0.55
C ARG A 24 -3.08 -10.08 -0.74
N GLY A 25 -2.97 -9.06 -1.60
CA GLY A 25 -3.77 -8.96 -2.82
C GLY A 25 -5.28 -8.79 -2.60
N ALA A 26 -5.72 -8.43 -1.40
CA ALA A 26 -7.14 -8.42 -0.98
C ALA A 26 -7.83 -7.05 -1.17
N LEU A 27 -7.35 -6.25 -2.11
CA LEU A 27 -7.92 -4.95 -2.50
C LEU A 27 -8.47 -5.02 -3.92
N SER A 28 -9.46 -4.19 -4.24
CA SER A 28 -9.88 -4.02 -5.63
C SER A 28 -8.78 -3.33 -6.44
N ASN A 29 -8.72 -3.62 -7.74
CA ASN A 29 -7.71 -3.06 -8.66
C ASN A 29 -7.57 -1.54 -8.56
N ARG A 30 -8.70 -0.82 -8.51
CA ARG A 30 -8.70 0.65 -8.36
C ARG A 30 -8.01 1.13 -7.07
N ILE A 31 -8.19 0.41 -5.97
CA ILE A 31 -7.62 0.81 -4.68
C ILE A 31 -6.16 0.36 -4.59
N ALA A 32 -5.83 -0.82 -5.11
CA ALA A 32 -4.45 -1.29 -5.22
C ALA A 32 -3.60 -0.30 -6.04
N LEU A 33 -4.08 0.16 -7.19
CA LEU A 33 -3.37 1.14 -8.03
C LEU A 33 -3.04 2.42 -7.27
N ARG A 34 -4.02 2.99 -6.53
CA ARG A 34 -3.79 4.20 -5.72
C ARG A 34 -2.78 4.00 -4.59
N VAL A 35 -2.73 2.80 -4.02
CA VAL A 35 -1.71 2.45 -3.01
C VAL A 35 -0.35 2.35 -3.68
N THR A 36 -0.24 1.67 -4.82
CA THR A 36 0.99 1.58 -5.62
C THR A 36 1.53 2.96 -5.98
N GLU A 37 0.70 3.83 -6.57
CA GLU A 37 1.05 5.22 -6.91
C GLU A 37 1.61 5.95 -5.68
N HIS A 38 0.96 5.84 -4.53
CA HIS A 38 1.44 6.50 -3.32
C HIS A 38 2.78 5.92 -2.79
N LEU A 39 3.01 4.62 -2.92
CA LEU A 39 4.27 3.99 -2.49
C LEU A 39 5.46 4.39 -3.37
N ILE A 40 5.21 4.72 -4.63
CA ILE A 40 6.22 5.30 -5.54
C ILE A 40 6.67 6.65 -4.99
N ASP A 41 5.74 7.54 -4.67
CA ASP A 41 6.04 8.92 -4.26
C ASP A 41 6.34 9.12 -2.76
N CYS A 42 6.05 8.13 -1.90
CA CYS A 42 6.17 8.28 -0.45
C CYS A 42 7.09 7.23 0.19
N ASP A 43 8.37 7.59 0.42
CA ASP A 43 9.35 6.74 1.10
C ASP A 43 8.88 6.27 2.48
N GLY A 44 8.19 7.14 3.23
CA GLY A 44 7.68 6.79 4.56
C GLY A 44 6.60 5.71 4.55
N CYS A 45 5.75 5.64 3.52
CA CYS A 45 4.80 4.55 3.37
C CYS A 45 5.45 3.30 2.75
N ARG A 46 6.48 3.49 1.91
CA ARG A 46 7.29 2.41 1.34
C ARG A 46 8.03 1.63 2.42
N HIS A 47 8.66 2.31 3.38
CA HIS A 47 9.31 1.65 4.52
C HIS A 47 8.31 0.85 5.36
N VAL A 48 7.17 1.44 5.72
CA VAL A 48 6.14 0.72 6.50
C VAL A 48 5.63 -0.52 5.75
N TYR A 49 5.50 -0.43 4.43
CA TYR A 49 5.12 -1.57 3.61
C TYR A 49 6.19 -2.68 3.62
N ALA A 50 7.47 -2.32 3.48
CA ALA A 50 8.59 -3.25 3.54
C ALA A 50 8.68 -3.98 4.90
N ASP A 51 8.59 -3.23 6.01
CA ASP A 51 8.59 -3.80 7.37
C ASP A 51 7.41 -4.79 7.54
N LEU A 52 6.24 -4.41 7.04
CA LEU A 52 5.04 -5.23 7.13
C LEU A 52 5.19 -6.54 6.34
N THR A 53 5.73 -6.47 5.12
CA THR A 53 5.93 -7.65 4.26
C THR A 53 6.98 -8.60 4.83
N GLU A 54 8.03 -8.06 5.44
CA GLU A 54 9.04 -8.83 6.17
C GLU A 54 8.39 -9.63 7.32
N VAL A 55 7.58 -8.97 8.15
CA VAL A 55 6.87 -9.62 9.26
C VAL A 55 5.87 -10.68 8.79
N LEU A 56 5.20 -10.44 7.66
CA LEU A 56 4.24 -11.37 7.08
C LEU A 56 4.90 -12.53 6.32
N GLY A 57 6.21 -12.46 6.03
CA GLY A 57 6.91 -13.43 5.19
C GLY A 57 6.40 -13.45 3.74
N VAL A 58 5.86 -12.33 3.26
CA VAL A 58 5.41 -12.16 1.87
C VAL A 58 6.44 -11.30 1.13
N ASP A 59 6.70 -11.61 -0.13
CA ASP A 59 7.64 -10.83 -0.93
C ASP A 59 7.03 -9.44 -1.27
N PRO A 60 7.75 -8.33 -1.01
CA PRO A 60 7.21 -6.99 -1.20
C PRO A 60 7.04 -6.55 -2.66
N ASN A 61 7.40 -7.37 -3.66
CA ASN A 61 7.58 -6.88 -5.02
C ASN A 61 6.32 -6.19 -5.60
N PRO A 62 6.37 -4.86 -5.85
CA PRO A 62 5.25 -4.11 -6.42
C PRO A 62 5.00 -4.42 -7.90
N GLU A 63 5.88 -5.17 -8.58
CA GLU A 63 5.70 -5.58 -9.98
C GLU A 63 4.74 -6.77 -10.14
N VAL A 64 4.33 -7.40 -9.05
CA VAL A 64 3.20 -8.33 -9.08
C VAL A 64 1.93 -7.49 -8.98
N LEU A 65 1.50 -6.92 -10.12
CA LEU A 65 0.07 -6.85 -10.40
C LEU A 65 -0.52 -8.17 -9.92
N PRO A 66 -1.54 -8.19 -9.04
CA PRO A 66 -2.13 -9.45 -8.60
C PRO A 66 -2.38 -10.25 -9.87
N ASP A 67 -1.74 -11.42 -9.96
CA ASP A 67 -1.99 -12.35 -11.05
C ASP A 67 -3.51 -12.47 -11.12
N LEU A 68 -4.09 -11.88 -12.18
CA LEU A 68 -5.50 -11.99 -12.46
C LEU A 68 -5.68 -13.42 -12.91
N GLY A 69 -5.64 -14.34 -11.96
CA GLY A 69 -6.14 -15.69 -12.15
C GLY A 69 -7.51 -15.56 -12.82
N PRO A 70 -7.77 -16.32 -13.88
CA PRO A 70 -8.84 -16.00 -14.81
C PRO A 70 -10.22 -16.40 -14.27
N GLU A 71 -10.63 -16.02 -13.05
CA GLU A 71 -11.97 -16.39 -12.54
C GLU A 71 -12.66 -15.28 -11.71
N ALA A 72 -13.92 -15.04 -12.13
CA ALA A 72 -15.05 -14.26 -11.55
C ALA A 72 -15.31 -12.84 -12.10
#